data_AF-A0A0F9BN40-F1
#
_entry.id   AF-A0A0F9BN40-F1
#
_cell.length_a   1.000
_cell.length_b   1.000
_cell.length_c   1.000
_cell.angle_alpha   90.00
_cell.angle_beta   90.00
_cell.angle_gamma   90.00
#
_symmetry.space_group_name_H-M   'P 1'
#
loop_
_entity.id
_entity.type
_entity.pdbx_description
1 polymer ?
#
loop_
_entity_poly.entity_id
_entity_poly.type
_entity_poly.pdbx_seq_one_letter_code
_entity_poly.pdbx_strand_id
1 'polypeptide(L)' 'MPNQPSNDHLKPKSITIPVLTTAQKEALVVEVGTLVMDTTLGKLSFCITARTTGAGAWEDVTSA' A
#
# COMPACT_ATOMS: atom_id res chain seq x y z
N MET A 1 14.94 -16.69 -34.10
CA MET A 1 14.13 -15.51 -33.74
C MET A 1 14.59 -15.08 -32.35
N PRO A 2 14.92 -13.81 -32.09
CA PRO A 2 15.37 -13.39 -30.77
C PRO A 2 14.19 -13.52 -29.78
N ASN A 3 14.41 -14.18 -28.65
CA ASN A 3 13.41 -14.28 -27.58
C ASN A 3 13.12 -12.87 -27.06
N GLN A 4 11.95 -12.32 -27.39
CA GLN A 4 11.45 -11.11 -26.77
C GLN A 4 11.19 -11.40 -25.29
N PRO A 5 11.76 -10.65 -24.33
CA PRO A 5 11.48 -10.87 -22.92
C PRO A 5 10.00 -10.64 -22.65
N SER A 6 9.37 -11.58 -21.94
CA SER A 6 7.96 -11.48 -21.59
C SER A 6 7.75 -10.42 -20.49
N ASN A 7 6.79 -9.51 -20.72
CA ASN A 7 6.32 -8.54 -19.74
C ASN A 7 5.30 -9.12 -18.75
N ASP A 8 5.16 -10.44 -18.66
CA ASP A 8 4.18 -11.08 -17.77
C ASP A 8 4.38 -10.69 -16.29
N HIS A 9 5.61 -10.35 -15.88
CA HIS A 9 5.91 -9.86 -14.53
C HIS A 9 5.29 -8.48 -14.22
N LEU A 10 4.92 -7.69 -15.25
CA LEU A 10 4.23 -6.41 -15.10
C LEU A 10 2.70 -6.55 -15.00
N LYS A 11 2.17 -7.77 -15.09
CA LYS A 11 0.73 -8.07 -15.04
C LYS A 11 0.42 -9.00 -13.87
N PRO A 12 0.55 -8.54 -12.62
CA PRO A 12 0.24 -9.37 -11.48
C PRO A 12 -1.23 -9.80 -11.55
N LYS A 13 -1.47 -11.12 -11.49
CA LYS A 13 -2.83 -11.69 -11.48
C LYS A 13 -3.58 -11.38 -10.18
N SER A 14 -2.84 -11.14 -9.10
CA SER A 14 -3.36 -10.82 -7.78
C SER A 14 -2.38 -9.93 -7.03
N ILE A 15 -2.91 -9.04 -6.19
CA ILE A 15 -2.16 -8.28 -5.21
C ILE A 15 -2.73 -8.59 -3.81
N THR A 16 -1.86 -8.81 -2.84
CA THR A 16 -2.24 -8.98 -1.44
C THR A 16 -1.95 -7.69 -0.70
N ILE A 17 -2.98 -7.10 -0.09
CA ILE A 17 -2.86 -5.86 0.66
C ILE A 17 -2.73 -6.22 2.15
N PRO A 18 -1.70 -5.74 2.86
CA PRO A 18 -1.58 -5.90 4.30
C PRO A 18 -2.80 -5.35 5.04
N VAL A 19 -3.26 -6.09 6.03
CA VAL A 19 -4.45 -5.76 6.82
C VAL A 19 -4.01 -5.42 8.25
N LEU A 20 -4.31 -4.21 8.70
CA LEU A 20 -3.79 -3.65 9.95
C LEU A 20 -4.88 -2.87 10.68
N THR A 21 -4.75 -2.77 12.00
CA THR A 21 -5.50 -1.78 12.79
C THR A 21 -4.92 -0.38 12.59
N THR A 22 -5.68 0.68 12.90
CA THR A 22 -5.14 2.06 12.84
C THR A 22 -3.87 2.20 13.69
N ALA A 23 -3.84 1.65 14.91
CA ALA A 23 -2.66 1.74 15.76
C ALA A 23 -1.41 1.09 15.15
N GLN A 24 -1.57 -0.04 14.47
CA GLN A 24 -0.48 -0.70 13.75
C GLN A 24 -0.03 0.11 12.54
N LYS A 25 -0.98 0.63 11.75
CA LYS A 25 -0.73 1.51 10.61
C LYS A 25 0.07 2.76 11.01
N GLU A 26 -0.29 3.40 12.11
CA GLU A 26 0.37 4.61 12.61
C GLU A 26 1.75 4.33 13.25
N ALA A 27 2.04 3.08 13.64
CA ALA A 27 3.37 2.70 14.14
C ALA A 27 4.34 2.29 13.02
N LEU A 28 3.85 2.15 11.79
CA LEU A 28 4.58 1.58 10.67
C LEU A 28 5.44 2.64 9.96
N VAL A 29 6.74 2.35 9.87
CA VAL A 29 7.66 3.08 8.99
C VAL A 29 7.51 2.49 7.59
N VAL A 30 6.96 3.27 6.67
CA VAL A 30 6.60 2.83 5.32
C VAL A 30 7.06 3.83 4.28
N GLU A 31 7.26 3.35 3.06
CA GLU A 31 7.58 4.17 1.91
C GLU A 31 6.31 4.82 1.32
N VAL A 32 6.49 5.91 0.59
CA VAL A 32 5.42 6.53 -0.20
C VAL A 32 4.88 5.52 -1.20
N GLY A 33 3.56 5.45 -1.33
CA GLY A 33 2.88 4.49 -2.21
C GLY A 33 2.54 3.15 -1.56
N THR A 34 2.92 2.94 -0.29
CA THR A 34 2.48 1.76 0.46
C THR A 34 0.96 1.77 0.63
N LEU A 35 0.32 0.63 0.32
CA LEU A 35 -1.12 0.41 0.45
C LEU A 35 -1.40 -0.53 1.62
N VAL A 36 -2.35 -0.18 2.47
CA VAL A 36 -2.80 -1.01 3.60
C VAL A 36 -4.31 -0.94 3.76
N MET A 37 -4.92 -2.01 4.25
CA MET A 37 -6.32 -2.03 4.67
C MET A 37 -6.38 -1.74 6.18
N ASP A 38 -6.95 -0.60 6.55
CA ASP A 38 -7.24 -0.23 7.93
C ASP A 38 -8.56 -0.87 8.38
N THR A 39 -8.49 -1.89 9.24
CA THR A 39 -9.66 -2.62 9.72
C THR A 39 -10.48 -1.85 10.75
N THR A 40 -9.87 -0.87 11.42
CA THR A 40 -10.56 -0.06 12.42
C THR A 40 -11.47 0.97 11.73
N LEU A 41 -10.98 1.56 10.64
CA LEU A 41 -11.77 2.48 9.81
C LEU A 41 -12.59 1.78 8.72
N GLY A 42 -12.26 0.52 8.40
CA GLY A 42 -12.88 -0.23 7.31
C GLY A 42 -12.51 0.34 5.93
N LYS A 43 -11.32 0.93 5.79
CA LYS A 43 -10.90 1.66 4.59
C LYS A 43 -9.53 1.21 4.10
N LEU A 44 -9.33 1.31 2.79
CA LEU A 44 -8.01 1.22 2.20
C LEU A 44 -7.30 2.57 2.37
N SER A 45 -6.11 2.57 2.96
CA SER A 45 -5.28 3.77 3.10
C SER A 45 -4.02 3.64 2.24
N PHE A 46 -3.55 4.76 1.70
CA PHE A 46 -2.29 4.85 0.96
C PHE A 46 -1.36 5.88 1.59
N CYS A 47 -0.07 5.57 1.67
CA CYS A 47 0.92 6.48 2.24
C CYS A 47 1.31 7.55 1.22
N ILE A 48 1.01 8.81 1.51
CA ILE A 48 1.37 9.98 0.68
C ILE A 48 2.70 10.60 1.06
N THR A 49 3.16 10.37 2.29
CA THR A 49 4.43 10.91 2.78
C THR A 49 5.08 9.93 3.73
N ALA A 50 6.23 9.40 3.32
CA ALA A 50 7.07 8.59 4.19
C ALA A 50 7.67 9.47 5.29
N ARG A 51 7.62 9.00 6.53
CA ARG A 51 8.30 9.64 7.66
C ARG A 51 9.31 8.67 8.23
N THR A 52 10.51 9.16 8.51
CA THR A 52 11.58 8.39 9.16
C THR A 52 11.35 8.28 10.67
N THR A 53 10.42 9.07 11.23
CA THR A 53 10.02 9.07 12.64
C THR A 53 8.50 9.27 12.73
N GLY A 54 7.80 8.32 13.36
CA GLY A 54 6.33 8.31 13.47
C GLY A 54 5.61 7.77 12.22
N ALA A 55 4.28 7.77 12.27
CA ALA A 55 3.42 7.32 11.18
C ALA A 55 3.71 8.03 9.86
N GLY A 56 3.62 7.31 8.74
CA GLY A 56 3.44 7.95 7.44
C GLY A 56 2.21 8.88 7.44
N ALA A 57 2.20 9.89 6.56
CA ALA A 57 0.94 10.59 6.29
C ALA A 57 0.09 9.71 5.36
N TRP A 58 -1.14 9.42 5.77
CA TRP A 58 -2.05 8.52 5.05
C TRP A 58 -3.21 9.29 4.45
N GLU A 59 -3.65 8.84 3.28
CA GLU A 59 -4.90 9.25 2.68
C GLU A 59 -5.79 8.02 2.50
N ASP A 60 -7.08 8.19 2.79
CA ASP A 60 -8.06 7.13 2.63
C ASP A 60 -8.53 7.08 1.17
N VAL A 61 -8.41 5.90 0.55
CA VAL A 61 -9.03 5.63 -0.74
C VAL A 61 -10.53 5.51 -0.51
N THR A 62 -11.24 6.61 -0.77
CA THR A 62 -12.70 6.61 -0.84
C THR A 62 -13.11 6.36 -2.29
N SER A 63 -14.05 5.45 -2.51
CA SER A 63 -14.71 5.37 -3.82
C SER A 63 -15.46 6.67 -4.06
N ALA A 64 -15.28 7.27 -5.24
CA ALA A 64 -16.11 8.37 -5.71
C ALA A 64 -17.59 7.94 -5.82
#